data_AF-A0AAD9T451-F1
#
_entry.id   AF-A0AAD9T451-F1
#
_cell.length_a   1.000
_cell.length_b   1.000
_cell.length_c   1.000
_cell.angle_alpha   90.00
_cell.angle_beta   90.00
_cell.angle_gamma   90.00
#
_symmetry.space_group_name_H-M   'P 1'
#
loop_
_entity.id
_entity.type
_entity.pdbx_description
1 polymer ?
#
loop_
_entity_poly.entity_id
_entity_poly.type
_entity_poly.pdbx_seq_one_letter_code
_entity_poly.pdbx_strand_id
1 'polypeptide(L)'
;MTELEIEGPEGNTQPLIDHRTWKKRGIVTLWSLQIPVLALDIVILSILTGVQTNGAETPDGTTDSSAPAWTIVNVVLSFIAFLVDCVEFSMYVHNDLSPKIYFWLNVSNLIMFTVPFFYNISVNWTAWATRGLNYLYIYVGIGFSSFIYVTFIASFIYAFAVQRIHRQRSRSRFEKAATESRPAQADDRCYN
;
A
#
# COMPACT_ATOMS: atom_id res chain seq x y z
N MET A 1 15.91 27.55 57.81
CA MET A 1 14.52 27.12 57.55
C MET A 1 14.54 26.59 56.13
N THR A 2 14.64 25.27 56.02
CA THR A 2 14.80 24.50 54.78
C THR A 2 13.43 24.32 54.16
N GLU A 3 13.22 24.82 52.94
CA GLU A 3 12.04 24.56 52.14
C GLU A 3 12.43 23.54 51.06
N LEU A 4 11.79 22.38 51.14
CA LEU A 4 12.07 21.18 50.37
C LEU A 4 11.53 21.30 48.94
N GLU A 5 12.44 21.12 48.01
CA GLU A 5 12.24 20.82 46.59
C GLU A 5 11.44 19.51 46.46
N ILE A 6 10.25 19.58 45.86
CA ILE A 6 9.52 18.39 45.41
C ILE A 6 9.55 18.40 43.88
N GLU A 7 10.66 17.89 43.32
CA GLU A 7 10.70 17.40 41.95
C GLU A 7 9.76 16.19 41.86
N GLY A 8 8.58 16.41 41.28
CA GLY A 8 7.69 15.31 40.88
C GLY A 8 8.29 14.52 39.72
N PRO A 9 8.14 13.19 39.71
CA PRO A 9 8.79 12.33 38.73
C PRO A 9 8.23 12.61 37.34
N GLU A 10 9.15 12.91 36.44
CA GLU A 10 9.07 12.96 34.99
C GLU A 10 7.77 12.39 34.43
N GLY A 11 6.92 13.30 33.95
CA GLY A 11 5.81 12.97 33.07
C GLY A 11 6.32 12.23 31.86
N ASN A 12 6.18 10.92 31.90
CA ASN A 12 6.36 9.91 30.87
C ASN A 12 6.23 10.44 29.42
N THR A 13 7.30 11.01 28.86
CA THR A 13 7.41 11.36 27.43
C THR A 13 7.86 10.17 26.60
N GLN A 14 7.27 8.98 26.81
CA GLN A 14 7.44 7.85 25.89
C GLN A 14 6.15 7.56 25.13
N PRO A 15 5.94 8.28 24.01
CA PRO A 15 5.64 7.54 22.78
C PRO A 15 6.41 8.05 21.53
N LEU A 16 7.36 8.98 21.65
CA LEU A 16 7.93 9.63 20.46
C LEU A 16 9.02 8.84 19.73
N ILE A 17 9.73 7.92 20.39
CA ILE A 17 10.95 7.30 19.83
C ILE A 17 10.65 6.06 18.96
N ASP A 18 9.47 5.43 19.08
CA ASP A 18 9.18 4.18 18.35
C ASP A 18 8.59 4.38 16.94
N HIS A 19 8.00 5.55 16.65
CA HIS A 19 7.55 5.88 15.29
C HIS A 19 8.71 6.07 14.31
N ARG A 20 9.92 6.34 14.80
CA ARG A 20 11.01 6.90 13.98
C ARG A 20 11.85 5.86 13.24
N THR A 21 11.82 4.59 13.65
CA THR A 21 12.78 3.58 13.14
C THR A 21 12.26 2.77 11.96
N TRP A 22 10.99 2.38 11.94
CA TRP A 22 10.41 1.65 10.79
C TRP A 22 10.12 2.57 9.60
N LYS A 23 9.83 3.85 9.85
CA LYS A 23 9.50 4.84 8.81
C LYS A 23 10.63 5.15 7.83
N LYS A 24 11.91 4.93 8.18
CA LYS A 24 12.96 5.81 7.66
C LYS A 24 13.58 5.49 6.29
N ARG A 25 13.41 4.30 5.69
CA ARG A 25 14.07 4.04 4.38
C ARG A 25 13.34 3.10 3.42
N GLY A 26 12.69 2.04 3.89
CA GLY A 26 12.08 1.06 2.97
C GLY A 26 10.84 1.59 2.25
N ILE A 27 9.94 2.20 3.03
CA ILE A 27 8.64 2.67 2.55
C ILE A 27 8.77 3.77 1.50
N VAL A 28 9.62 4.76 1.77
CA VAL A 28 9.79 5.92 0.87
C VAL A 28 10.32 5.49 -0.50
N THR A 29 11.24 4.52 -0.55
CA THR A 29 11.78 3.98 -1.81
C THR A 29 10.71 3.24 -2.61
N LEU A 30 9.84 2.47 -1.94
CA LEU A 30 8.75 1.74 -2.59
C LEU A 30 7.71 2.70 -3.17
N TRP A 31 7.27 3.70 -2.40
CA TRP A 31 6.34 4.72 -2.92
C TRP A 31 6.94 5.59 -4.02
N SER A 32 8.24 5.89 -3.95
CA SER A 32 8.94 6.62 -5.02
C SER A 32 8.95 5.87 -6.35
N LEU A 33 8.74 4.55 -6.33
CA LEU A 33 8.54 3.73 -7.52
C LEU A 33 7.06 3.56 -7.85
N GLN A 34 6.23 3.22 -6.88
CA GLN A 34 4.81 2.91 -7.08
C GLN A 34 4.01 4.10 -7.59
N ILE A 35 4.13 5.26 -6.93
CA ILE A 35 3.29 6.44 -7.26
C ILE A 35 3.56 6.92 -8.69
N PRO A 36 4.82 7.13 -9.15
CA PRO A 36 5.07 7.55 -10.52
C PRO A 36 4.67 6.50 -11.55
N VAL A 37 4.90 5.20 -11.26
CA VAL A 37 4.55 4.14 -12.21
C VAL A 37 3.05 3.96 -12.34
N LEU A 38 2.29 4.05 -11.25
CA LEU A 38 0.82 4.06 -11.28
C LEU A 38 0.30 5.28 -12.05
N ALA A 39 0.89 6.46 -11.86
CA ALA A 39 0.51 7.65 -12.60
C ALA A 39 0.74 7.47 -14.12
N LEU A 40 1.89 6.91 -14.50
CA LEU A 40 2.19 6.59 -15.91
C LEU A 40 1.23 5.53 -16.47
N ASP A 41 0.95 4.47 -15.71
CA ASP A 41 0.02 3.41 -16.11
C ASP A 41 -1.39 3.97 -16.37
N ILE A 42 -1.92 4.81 -15.47
CA ILE A 42 -3.22 5.47 -15.64
C ILE A 42 -3.25 6.29 -16.94
N VAL A 43 -2.21 7.10 -17.21
CA VAL A 43 -2.15 7.95 -18.41
C VAL A 43 -2.07 7.09 -19.67
N ILE A 44 -1.18 6.10 -19.69
CA ILE A 44 -0.96 5.25 -20.86
C ILE A 44 -2.19 4.40 -21.15
N LEU A 45 -2.78 3.75 -20.15
CA LEU A 45 -4.00 2.96 -20.31
C LEU A 45 -5.18 3.85 -20.75
N SER A 46 -5.29 5.07 -20.24
CA SER A 46 -6.33 6.02 -20.68
C SER A 46 -6.18 6.42 -22.15
N ILE A 47 -4.95 6.72 -22.60
CA ILE A 47 -4.66 7.00 -24.01
C ILE A 47 -5.02 5.80 -24.88
N LEU A 48 -4.60 4.60 -24.48
CA LEU A 48 -4.86 3.38 -25.24
C LEU A 48 -6.36 3.03 -25.27
N THR A 49 -7.10 3.32 -24.20
CA THR A 49 -8.58 3.25 -24.19
C THR A 49 -9.18 4.23 -25.20
N GLY A 50 -8.64 5.45 -25.28
CA GLY A 50 -9.01 6.45 -26.27
C GLY A 50 -8.73 6.01 -27.72
N VAL A 51 -7.58 5.37 -27.95
CA VAL A 51 -7.24 4.79 -29.26
C VAL A 51 -8.19 3.64 -29.61
N GLN A 52 -8.56 2.78 -28.66
CA GLN A 52 -9.50 1.68 -28.90
C GLN A 52 -10.92 2.17 -29.24
N THR A 53 -11.38 3.22 -28.58
CA THR A 53 -12.72 3.79 -28.80
C THR A 53 -12.85 4.53 -30.13
N ASN A 54 -11.77 5.18 -30.58
CA ASN A 54 -11.79 6.03 -31.78
C ASN A 54 -11.10 5.41 -33.00
N GLY A 55 -10.37 4.30 -32.83
CA GLY A 55 -9.32 3.88 -33.77
C GLY A 55 -9.50 2.52 -34.44
N ALA A 56 -10.68 1.90 -34.41
CA ALA A 56 -10.90 0.66 -35.15
C ALA A 56 -12.09 0.77 -36.10
N GLU A 57 -11.83 1.24 -37.32
CA GLU A 57 -12.60 0.79 -38.47
C GLU A 57 -12.38 -0.72 -38.59
N THR A 58 -13.41 -1.51 -38.28
CA THR A 58 -13.41 -2.94 -38.58
C THR A 58 -13.32 -3.10 -40.10
N PRO A 59 -12.66 -4.14 -40.65
CA PRO A 59 -12.59 -4.36 -42.11
C PRO A 59 -13.95 -4.36 -42.83
N ASP A 60 -15.03 -4.54 -42.08
CA ASP A 60 -16.43 -4.59 -42.53
C ASP A 60 -17.13 -3.20 -42.47
N GLY A 61 -16.41 -2.12 -42.14
CA GLY A 61 -16.93 -0.75 -42.07
C GLY A 61 -17.81 -0.44 -40.85
N THR A 62 -18.06 -1.42 -39.98
CA THR A 62 -18.77 -1.22 -38.71
C THR A 62 -17.80 -0.76 -37.65
N THR A 63 -17.98 0.46 -37.12
CA THR A 63 -17.23 0.93 -35.95
C THR A 63 -17.94 0.43 -34.69
N ASP A 64 -17.43 -0.62 -34.05
CA ASP A 64 -17.82 -0.95 -32.68
C ASP A 64 -17.18 0.10 -31.75
N SER A 65 -17.81 1.27 -31.65
CA SER A 65 -17.30 2.47 -30.98
C SER A 65 -17.38 2.39 -29.45
N SER A 66 -16.99 1.25 -28.87
CA SER A 66 -17.02 1.06 -27.41
C SER A 66 -15.69 0.52 -26.91
N ALA A 67 -15.10 1.20 -25.92
CA ALA A 67 -14.01 0.65 -25.13
C ALA A 67 -14.54 -0.63 -24.49
N PRO A 68 -13.79 -1.74 -24.56
CA PRO A 68 -14.09 -2.90 -23.76
C PRO A 68 -14.22 -2.49 -22.28
N ALA A 69 -15.30 -2.91 -21.61
CA ALA A 69 -15.58 -2.52 -20.23
C ALA A 69 -14.40 -2.81 -19.28
N TRP A 70 -13.63 -3.85 -19.58
CA TRP A 70 -12.48 -4.27 -18.80
C TRP A 70 -11.35 -3.22 -18.79
N THR A 71 -11.13 -2.54 -19.92
CA THR A 71 -10.11 -1.49 -20.08
C THR A 71 -10.39 -0.34 -19.11
N ILE A 72 -11.68 0.02 -18.99
CA ILE A 72 -12.16 1.04 -18.06
C ILE A 72 -11.96 0.58 -16.61
N VAL A 73 -12.28 -0.68 -16.30
CA VAL A 73 -12.07 -1.26 -14.96
C VAL A 73 -10.59 -1.19 -14.56
N ASN A 74 -9.66 -1.51 -15.45
CA ASN A 74 -8.23 -1.40 -15.18
C ASN A 74 -7.80 0.03 -14.82
N VAL A 75 -8.27 1.03 -15.58
CA VAL A 75 -7.97 2.44 -15.30
C VAL A 75 -8.53 2.86 -13.94
N VAL A 76 -9.78 2.47 -13.64
CA VAL A 76 -10.43 2.79 -12.37
C VAL A 76 -9.71 2.15 -11.18
N LEU A 77 -9.36 0.87 -11.27
CA LEU A 77 -8.63 0.18 -10.19
C LEU A 77 -7.22 0.77 -9.99
N SER A 78 -6.55 1.18 -11.07
CA SER A 78 -5.26 1.86 -11.00
C SER A 78 -5.36 3.23 -10.35
N PHE A 79 -6.43 3.98 -10.65
CA PHE A 79 -6.72 5.24 -9.99
C PHE A 79 -7.00 5.08 -8.50
N ILE A 80 -7.78 4.07 -8.10
CA ILE A 80 -8.03 3.78 -6.67
C ILE A 80 -6.74 3.40 -5.95
N ALA A 81 -5.91 2.51 -6.54
CA ALA A 81 -4.63 2.12 -5.95
C ALA A 81 -3.69 3.32 -5.77
N PHE A 82 -3.63 4.21 -6.77
CA PHE A 82 -2.90 5.47 -6.69
C PHE A 82 -3.38 6.36 -5.54
N LEU A 83 -4.70 6.50 -5.36
CA LEU A 83 -5.25 7.28 -4.25
C LEU A 83 -4.93 6.66 -2.89
N VAL A 84 -4.96 5.33 -2.78
CA VAL A 84 -4.56 4.63 -1.55
C VAL A 84 -3.09 4.93 -1.23
N ASP A 85 -2.18 4.85 -2.21
CA ASP A 85 -0.76 5.18 -2.00
C ASP A 85 -0.57 6.66 -1.62
N CYS A 86 -1.36 7.59 -2.20
CA CYS A 86 -1.36 8.99 -1.79
C CYS A 86 -1.85 9.19 -0.35
N VAL A 87 -2.89 8.46 0.07
CA VAL A 87 -3.41 8.50 1.45
C VAL A 87 -2.37 7.93 2.42
N GLU A 88 -1.74 6.81 2.07
CA GLU A 88 -0.65 6.24 2.86
C GLU A 88 0.51 7.24 3.03
N PHE A 89 0.93 7.88 1.93
CA PHE A 89 1.96 8.91 1.93
C PHE A 89 1.57 10.11 2.80
N SER A 90 0.32 10.58 2.70
CA SER A 90 -0.18 11.69 3.52
C SER A 90 -0.17 11.34 5.02
N MET A 91 -0.71 10.17 5.39
CA MET A 91 -0.69 9.66 6.77
C MET A 91 0.75 9.50 7.28
N TYR A 92 1.69 9.14 6.41
CA TYR A 92 3.10 9.05 6.78
C TYR A 92 3.68 10.42 7.16
N VAL A 93 3.43 11.43 6.33
CA VAL A 93 3.87 12.83 6.54
C VAL A 93 3.25 13.42 7.81
N HIS A 94 1.96 13.21 8.05
CA HIS A 94 1.24 13.69 9.23
C HIS A 94 1.52 12.87 10.51
N ASN A 95 2.36 11.84 10.41
CA ASN A 95 2.69 10.90 11.47
C ASN A 95 1.58 9.94 11.95
N ASP A 96 0.40 9.97 11.33
CA ASP A 96 -0.75 9.12 11.67
C ASP A 96 -0.65 7.68 11.17
N LEU A 97 0.29 7.40 10.25
CA LEU A 97 0.44 6.06 9.70
C LEU A 97 0.95 5.09 10.77
N SER A 98 0.09 4.15 11.17
CA SER A 98 0.46 3.05 12.05
C SER A 98 0.83 1.79 11.25
N PRO A 99 1.67 0.89 11.79
CA PRO A 99 2.00 -0.40 11.15
C PRO A 99 0.80 -1.24 10.74
N LYS A 100 -0.29 -1.18 11.53
CA LYS A 100 -1.54 -1.89 11.24
C LYS A 100 -2.24 -1.29 10.02
N ILE A 101 -2.34 0.04 9.95
CA ILE A 101 -2.97 0.75 8.82
C ILE A 101 -2.17 0.49 7.55
N TYR A 102 -0.85 0.68 7.61
CA TYR A 102 0.05 0.43 6.48
C TYR A 102 -0.08 -1.01 5.94
N PHE A 103 -0.14 -2.02 6.83
CA PHE A 103 -0.36 -3.41 6.43
C PHE A 103 -1.67 -3.61 5.68
N TRP A 104 -2.80 -3.10 6.20
CA TRP A 104 -4.10 -3.33 5.59
C TRP A 104 -4.29 -2.58 4.27
N LEU A 105 -3.74 -1.38 4.14
CA LEU A 105 -3.77 -0.63 2.90
C LEU A 105 -2.93 -1.33 1.81
N ASN A 106 -1.76 -1.85 2.15
CA ASN A 106 -0.96 -2.66 1.22
C ASN A 106 -1.63 -4.00 0.85
N VAL A 107 -2.33 -4.65 1.79
CA VAL A 107 -3.17 -5.82 1.48
C VAL A 107 -4.27 -5.45 0.49
N SER A 108 -4.94 -4.31 0.71
CA SER A 108 -6.02 -3.87 -0.20
C SER A 108 -5.50 -3.58 -1.61
N ASN A 109 -4.36 -2.89 -1.75
CA ASN A 109 -3.73 -2.64 -3.04
C ASN A 109 -3.32 -3.94 -3.73
N LEU A 110 -2.72 -4.89 -3.00
CA LEU A 110 -2.33 -6.18 -3.55
C LEU A 110 -3.54 -6.96 -4.10
N ILE A 111 -4.62 -7.10 -3.30
CA ILE A 111 -5.85 -7.80 -3.70
C ILE A 111 -6.51 -7.12 -4.90
N MET A 112 -6.60 -5.80 -4.85
CA MET A 112 -7.20 -5.00 -5.92
C MET A 112 -6.45 -5.18 -7.23
N PHE A 113 -5.12 -5.19 -7.20
CA PHE A 113 -4.29 -5.30 -8.40
C PHE A 113 -4.11 -6.74 -8.91
N THR A 114 -4.47 -7.75 -8.11
CA THR A 114 -4.58 -9.14 -8.57
C THR A 114 -5.54 -9.25 -9.75
N VAL A 115 -6.65 -8.51 -9.74
CA VAL A 115 -7.67 -8.57 -10.80
C VAL A 115 -7.12 -8.05 -12.14
N PRO A 116 -6.64 -6.80 -12.27
CA PRO A 116 -6.00 -6.31 -13.50
C PRO A 116 -4.88 -7.22 -14.00
N PHE A 117 -4.02 -7.71 -13.11
CA PHE A 117 -2.88 -8.55 -13.47
C PHE A 117 -3.32 -9.86 -14.17
N PHE A 118 -4.16 -10.67 -13.52
CA PHE A 118 -4.62 -11.93 -14.10
C PHE A 118 -5.53 -11.70 -15.30
N TYR A 119 -6.34 -10.64 -15.29
CA TYR A 119 -7.26 -10.36 -16.38
C TYR A 119 -6.51 -9.94 -17.64
N ASN A 120 -5.50 -9.06 -17.55
CA ASN A 120 -4.60 -8.70 -18.65
C ASN A 120 -3.98 -9.95 -19.31
N ILE A 121 -3.51 -10.90 -18.50
CA ILE A 121 -2.96 -12.17 -18.98
C ILE A 121 -4.03 -13.01 -19.67
N SER A 122 -5.23 -13.13 -19.09
CA SER A 122 -6.32 -13.92 -19.68
C SER A 122 -6.80 -13.38 -21.02
N VAL A 123 -6.89 -12.06 -21.16
CA VAL A 123 -7.35 -11.37 -22.37
C VAL A 123 -6.38 -11.60 -23.55
N ASN A 124 -5.09 -11.79 -23.28
CA ASN A 124 -4.08 -12.18 -24.28
C ASN A 124 -4.43 -13.48 -25.03
N TRP A 125 -5.23 -14.36 -24.44
CA TRP A 125 -5.64 -15.63 -25.04
C TRP A 125 -6.96 -15.54 -25.82
N THR A 126 -7.57 -14.35 -25.89
CA THR A 126 -8.87 -14.16 -26.55
C THR A 126 -8.71 -13.68 -27.98
N ALA A 127 -9.73 -13.92 -28.81
CA ALA A 127 -9.77 -13.43 -30.19
C ALA A 127 -9.79 -11.89 -30.29
N TRP A 128 -10.05 -11.18 -29.19
CA TRP A 128 -9.96 -9.71 -29.14
C TRP A 128 -8.51 -9.22 -29.22
N ALA A 129 -7.56 -9.99 -28.68
CA ALA A 129 -6.15 -9.64 -28.61
C ALA A 129 -5.49 -9.42 -29.98
N THR A 130 -5.93 -10.19 -30.98
CA THR A 130 -5.38 -10.18 -32.33
C THR A 130 -6.06 -9.16 -33.25
N ARG A 131 -7.09 -8.43 -32.77
CA ARG A 131 -7.80 -7.44 -33.57
C ARG A 131 -7.11 -6.08 -33.52
N GLY A 132 -6.83 -5.49 -34.68
CA GLY A 132 -6.32 -4.13 -34.82
C GLY A 132 -5.08 -3.87 -33.96
N LEU A 133 -5.07 -2.76 -33.22
CA LEU A 133 -3.99 -2.35 -32.32
C LEU A 133 -4.15 -2.87 -30.88
N ASN A 134 -5.07 -3.80 -30.61
CA ASN A 134 -5.32 -4.30 -29.26
C ASN A 134 -4.13 -5.05 -28.66
N TYR A 135 -3.29 -5.67 -29.50
CA TYR A 135 -2.06 -6.32 -29.06
C TYR A 135 -1.14 -5.35 -28.31
N LEU A 136 -1.08 -4.08 -28.77
CA LEU A 136 -0.25 -3.05 -28.15
C LEU A 136 -0.76 -2.70 -26.75
N TYR A 137 -2.09 -2.63 -26.58
CA TYR A 137 -2.71 -2.50 -25.26
C TYR A 137 -2.29 -3.65 -24.34
N ILE A 138 -2.38 -4.89 -24.82
CA ILE A 138 -2.12 -6.07 -24.00
C ILE A 138 -0.66 -6.12 -23.56
N TYR A 139 0.30 -5.91 -24.46
CA TYR A 139 1.71 -5.95 -24.08
C TYR A 139 2.09 -4.85 -23.09
N VAL A 140 1.60 -3.63 -23.33
CA VAL A 140 1.85 -2.50 -22.43
C VAL A 140 1.15 -2.73 -21.08
N GLY A 141 -0.12 -3.13 -21.10
CA GLY A 141 -0.91 -3.42 -19.90
C GLY A 141 -0.33 -4.58 -19.08
N ILE A 142 0.10 -5.68 -19.70
CA ILE A 142 0.80 -6.76 -19.01
C ILE A 142 2.11 -6.26 -18.41
N GLY A 143 2.91 -5.48 -19.15
CA GLY A 143 4.19 -4.96 -18.68
C GLY A 143 4.05 -4.10 -17.43
N PHE A 144 3.21 -3.06 -17.50
CA PHE A 144 2.95 -2.17 -16.36
C PHE A 144 2.28 -2.91 -15.20
N SER A 145 1.23 -3.69 -15.46
CA SER A 145 0.53 -4.41 -14.39
C SER A 145 1.41 -5.44 -13.69
N SER A 146 2.30 -6.14 -14.42
CA SER A 146 3.28 -7.06 -13.83
C SER A 146 4.25 -6.32 -12.92
N PHE A 147 4.79 -5.18 -13.39
CA PHE A 147 5.74 -4.39 -12.62
C PHE A 147 5.09 -3.85 -11.34
N ILE A 148 3.91 -3.23 -11.46
CA ILE A 148 3.15 -2.70 -10.32
C ILE A 148 2.81 -3.83 -9.34
N TYR A 149 2.36 -4.98 -9.83
CA TYR A 149 2.03 -6.13 -8.98
C TYR A 149 3.24 -6.62 -8.18
N VAL A 150 4.43 -6.71 -8.80
CA VAL A 150 5.68 -7.05 -8.10
C VAL A 150 6.02 -6.01 -7.03
N THR A 151 5.84 -4.71 -7.30
CA THR A 151 6.07 -3.68 -6.28
C THR A 151 5.09 -3.78 -5.11
N PHE A 152 3.82 -4.10 -5.36
CA PHE A 152 2.85 -4.36 -4.28
C PHE A 152 3.18 -5.61 -3.47
N ILE A 153 3.70 -6.67 -4.09
CA ILE A 153 4.22 -7.83 -3.35
C ILE A 153 5.38 -7.41 -2.44
N ALA A 154 6.34 -6.65 -2.97
CA ALA A 154 7.47 -6.17 -2.18
C ALA A 154 7.01 -5.29 -0.99
N SER A 155 6.04 -4.41 -1.23
CA SER A 155 5.47 -3.55 -0.19
C SER A 155 4.66 -4.33 0.84
N PHE A 156 3.90 -5.34 0.42
CA PHE A 156 3.22 -6.27 1.33
C PHE A 156 4.20 -7.03 2.22
N ILE A 157 5.28 -7.59 1.66
CA ILE A 157 6.32 -8.28 2.44
C ILE A 157 6.93 -7.33 3.48
N TYR A 158 7.23 -6.10 3.07
CA TYR A 158 7.76 -5.08 3.95
C TYR A 158 6.77 -4.71 5.07
N ALA A 159 5.51 -4.47 4.73
CA ALA A 159 4.45 -4.18 5.70
C ALA A 159 4.23 -5.32 6.69
N PHE A 160 4.28 -6.56 6.22
CA PHE A 160 4.21 -7.75 7.07
C PHE A 160 5.38 -7.82 8.05
N ALA A 161 6.61 -7.57 7.58
CA ALA A 161 7.80 -7.55 8.44
C ALA A 161 7.70 -6.47 9.52
N VAL A 162 7.29 -5.25 9.16
CA VAL A 162 7.07 -4.15 10.10
C VAL A 162 6.00 -4.51 11.14
N GLN A 163 4.87 -5.08 10.71
CA GLN A 163 3.79 -5.48 11.61
C GLN A 163 4.22 -6.59 12.58
N ARG A 164 5.04 -7.56 12.12
CA ARG A 164 5.59 -8.62 12.97
C ARG A 164 6.54 -8.06 14.03
N ILE A 165 7.47 -7.19 13.63
CA ILE A 165 8.43 -6.55 14.54
C ILE A 165 7.68 -5.72 15.58
N HIS A 166 6.68 -4.94 15.16
CA HIS A 166 5.85 -4.14 16.06
C HIS A 166 5.14 -5.02 17.10
N ARG A 167 4.51 -6.12 16.68
CA ARG A 167 3.84 -7.08 17.60
C ARG A 167 4.81 -7.75 18.59
N GLN A 168 6.03 -8.07 18.15
CA GLN A 168 7.04 -8.66 19.03
C GLN A 168 7.52 -7.65 20.08
N ARG A 169 7.78 -6.40 19.68
CA ARG A 169 8.18 -5.33 20.61
C ARG A 169 7.08 -4.94 21.58
N SER A 170 5.82 -4.91 21.14
CA SER A 170 4.70 -4.62 22.04
C SER A 170 4.59 -5.70 23.11
N ARG A 171 4.69 -6.99 22.74
CA ARG A 171 4.65 -8.11 23.69
C ARG A 171 5.78 -8.04 24.72
N SER A 172 7.02 -7.81 24.28
CA SER A 172 8.15 -7.72 25.22
C SER A 172 8.03 -6.53 26.18
N ARG A 173 7.43 -5.41 25.76
CA ARG A 173 7.12 -4.29 26.66
C ARG A 173 6.04 -4.64 27.68
N PHE A 174 4.96 -5.30 27.26
CA PHE A 174 3.92 -5.75 28.19
C PHE A 174 4.48 -6.76 29.20
N GLU A 175 5.33 -7.69 28.77
CA GLU A 175 6.00 -8.66 29.65
C GLU A 175 6.94 -7.97 30.65
N LYS A 176 7.70 -6.96 30.23
CA LYS A 176 8.53 -6.15 31.14
C LYS A 176 7.68 -5.39 32.15
N ALA A 177 6.64 -4.67 31.70
CA ALA A 177 5.75 -3.94 32.59
C ALA A 177 5.03 -4.87 33.59
N ALA A 178 4.62 -6.07 33.15
CA ALA A 178 4.04 -7.09 34.02
C ALA A 178 5.05 -7.66 35.04
N THR A 179 6.33 -7.75 34.66
CA THR A 179 7.40 -8.22 35.56
C THR A 179 7.79 -7.15 36.57
N GLU A 180 7.80 -5.87 36.19
CA GLU A 180 8.13 -4.72 37.05
C GLU A 180 7.00 -4.37 38.04
N SER A 181 5.74 -4.61 37.68
CA SER A 181 4.59 -4.42 38.58
C SER A 181 4.44 -5.54 39.63
N ARG A 182 5.01 -6.72 39.38
CA ARG A 182 4.95 -7.88 40.28
C ARG A 182 5.68 -7.69 41.63
N PRO A 183 6.88 -7.07 41.70
CA PRO A 183 7.52 -6.73 42.98
C PRO A 183 6.82 -5.59 43.70
N ALA A 184 6.31 -4.56 43.01
CA ALA A 184 5.56 -3.46 43.63
C ALA A 184 4.30 -3.96 44.36
N GLN A 185 3.60 -4.93 43.78
CA GLN A 185 2.42 -5.55 44.38
C GLN A 185 2.76 -6.55 45.52
N ALA A 186 4.01 -6.99 45.62
CA ALA A 186 4.49 -7.86 46.69
C ALA A 186 4.94 -7.06 47.92
N ASP A 187 5.54 -5.89 47.71
CA ASP A 187 5.88 -4.95 48.78
C ASP A 187 4.61 -4.42 49.48
N ASP A 188 3.58 -4.00 48.74
CA ASP A 188 2.31 -3.51 49.32
C ASP A 188 1.56 -4.56 50.18
N ARG A 189 1.84 -5.85 49.99
CA ARG A 189 1.29 -6.93 50.84
C ARG A 189 2.11 -7.23 52.09
N CYS A 190 3.37 -6.80 52.16
CA CYS A 190 4.19 -6.95 53.37
C CYS A 190 3.96 -5.82 54.39
N TYR A 191 3.38 -4.69 53.96
CA TYR A 191 3.10 -3.53 54.82
C TYR A 191 1.65 -3.44 55.33
N ASN A 192 0.81 -4.45 55.05
CA ASN A 192 -0.54 -4.62 55.63
C ASN A 192 -0.63 -5.91 56.45
#